data_AF-A0A183LYT9-F1
#
_entry.id   AF-A0A183LYT9-F1
#
_cell.length_a   1.000
_cell.length_b   1.000
_cell.length_c   1.000
_cell.angle_alpha   90.00
_cell.angle_beta   90.00
_cell.angle_gamma   90.00
#
_symmetry.space_group_name_H-M   'P 1'
#
loop_
_entity.id
_entity.type
_entity.pdbx_description
1 polymer ?
#
loop_
_entity_poly.entity_id
_entity_poly.type
_entity_poly.pdbx_seq_one_letter_code
_entity_poly.pdbx_strand_id
1 'polypeptide(L)'
;MMIFSASSNSRYLLLNNNIFMQSISFWQPIVVIGVFATTLSAALGNLIGASRILEAIARDELFGRLLHPAKWTTKRGNPIVAVLSAAFLCLLILLIGRLNAIAPLVSVLFLLAYASVNLACAGLDAASPPNFRPTFRYFNWITSILGMIGCFIMCLLIQPIYTVVAIIVLGLLVFSLYQRHLESSWGNIGQALLFHQIRKYLLLLDSRKDHVKYWRLQLLLLVANPRSSASLVQFMNSLKKGGLYVVGHAICGDPDEFVDQSDPCLNQRWYWTQYVKYLKTKAFVEITIDRSVRRAISHLIRISGLGAMRPNTVCLGFYDDKPSIDVLARIWKERKVKKFSSWPNHIHSYNSTELIINNNDTQTTNAYLSSSELLANFGSVPNQDSNSIFVNQNNTDNQFYGDHRSSRLTSQEYVSIIREILNMEVTYLFLNICFIFFLNEFYTTELSK
;
A
#
# COMPACT_ATOMS: atom_id res chain seq x y z
N MET A 1 -47.06 -18.35 1.82
CA MET A 1 -48.07 -17.31 2.16
C MET A 1 -48.24 -16.28 1.06
N MET A 2 -47.23 -15.49 0.69
CA MET A 2 -47.36 -14.43 -0.35
C MET A 2 -47.97 -14.92 -1.68
N ILE A 3 -47.49 -16.04 -2.22
CA ILE A 3 -48.01 -16.63 -3.48
C ILE A 3 -49.48 -17.03 -3.34
N PHE A 4 -49.84 -17.71 -2.24
CA PHE A 4 -51.22 -18.12 -1.97
C PHE A 4 -52.16 -16.93 -1.71
N SER A 5 -51.70 -15.88 -1.03
CA SER A 5 -52.48 -14.65 -0.85
C SER A 5 -52.67 -13.90 -2.16
N ALA A 6 -51.65 -13.88 -3.04
CA ALA A 6 -51.76 -13.28 -4.36
C ALA A 6 -52.67 -14.07 -5.31
N SER A 7 -52.70 -15.40 -5.21
CA SER A 7 -53.56 -16.24 -6.06
C SER A 7 -55.02 -16.29 -5.61
N SER A 8 -55.29 -16.08 -4.31
CA SER A 8 -56.64 -16.19 -3.74
C SER A 8 -57.40 -14.87 -3.62
N ASN A 9 -56.74 -13.72 -3.74
CA ASN A 9 -57.35 -12.41 -3.51
C ASN A 9 -57.32 -11.54 -4.77
N SER A 10 -58.36 -10.71 -4.94
CA SER A 10 -58.41 -9.75 -6.05
C SER A 10 -57.39 -8.63 -5.88
N ARG A 11 -56.83 -8.15 -7.00
CA ARG A 11 -55.86 -7.05 -7.02
C ARG A 11 -56.37 -5.80 -6.31
N TYR A 12 -57.66 -5.50 -6.45
CA TYR A 12 -58.29 -4.34 -5.80
C TYR A 12 -58.26 -4.45 -4.28
N LEU A 13 -58.57 -5.63 -3.72
CA LEU A 13 -58.58 -5.87 -2.29
C LEU A 13 -57.18 -5.77 -1.68
N LEU A 14 -56.15 -6.27 -2.38
CA LEU A 14 -54.75 -6.18 -1.97
C LEU A 14 -54.18 -4.75 -1.99
N LEU A 15 -54.69 -3.88 -2.86
CA LEU A 15 -54.22 -2.49 -2.96
C LEU A 15 -54.89 -1.56 -1.95
N ASN A 16 -56.17 -1.80 -1.64
CA ASN A 16 -56.97 -0.87 -0.86
C ASN A 16 -57.15 -1.26 0.61
N ASN A 17 -56.95 -2.54 0.95
CA ASN A 17 -57.15 -3.01 2.31
C ASN A 17 -55.92 -3.74 2.86
N ASN A 18 -55.09 -3.01 3.60
CA ASN A 18 -53.89 -3.56 4.26
C ASN A 18 -54.22 -4.53 5.41
N ILE A 19 -55.47 -4.57 5.87
CA ILE A 19 -55.94 -5.37 7.01
C ILE A 19 -56.86 -6.50 6.53
N PHE A 20 -56.85 -6.84 5.24
CA PHE A 20 -57.73 -7.85 4.65
C PHE A 20 -57.63 -9.24 5.31
N MET A 21 -56.46 -9.58 5.86
CA MET A 21 -56.27 -10.83 6.61
C MET A 21 -57.13 -10.90 7.89
N GLN A 22 -57.44 -9.76 8.51
CA GLN A 22 -58.34 -9.72 9.68
C GLN A 22 -59.76 -10.14 9.30
N SER A 23 -60.28 -9.65 8.17
CA SER A 23 -61.64 -9.97 7.70
C SER A 23 -61.85 -11.42 7.30
N ILE A 24 -60.78 -12.12 6.90
CA ILE A 24 -60.84 -13.52 6.44
C ILE A 24 -60.58 -14.49 7.62
N SER A 25 -60.06 -14.01 8.74
CA SER A 25 -59.70 -14.85 9.87
C SER A 25 -60.91 -15.46 10.58
N PHE A 26 -60.75 -16.69 11.08
CA PHE A 26 -61.77 -17.39 11.86
C PHE A 26 -62.21 -16.59 13.10
N TRP A 27 -61.26 -15.90 13.74
CA TRP A 27 -61.53 -15.05 14.90
C TRP A 27 -60.75 -13.73 14.80
N GLN A 28 -61.43 -12.64 14.45
CA GLN A 28 -60.81 -11.34 14.12
C GLN A 28 -59.82 -10.79 15.18
N PRO A 29 -60.07 -10.90 16.50
CA PRO A 29 -59.11 -10.42 17.51
C PRO A 29 -57.76 -11.15 17.49
N ILE A 30 -57.71 -12.39 16.98
CA ILE A 30 -56.47 -13.17 16.95
C ILE A 30 -55.40 -12.53 16.08
N VAL A 31 -55.82 -11.86 15.00
CA VAL A 31 -54.91 -11.17 14.08
C VAL A 31 -54.29 -9.96 14.76
N VAL A 32 -55.09 -9.19 15.52
CA VAL A 32 -54.58 -8.03 16.26
C VAL A 32 -53.60 -8.45 17.35
N ILE A 33 -53.94 -9.47 18.15
CA ILE A 33 -53.04 -10.03 19.18
C ILE A 33 -51.74 -10.53 18.55
N GLY A 34 -51.84 -11.23 17.42
CA GLY A 34 -50.69 -11.73 16.67
C GLY A 34 -49.80 -10.60 16.14
N VAL A 35 -50.37 -9.55 15.56
CA VAL A 35 -49.64 -8.36 15.09
C VAL A 35 -48.92 -7.69 16.27
N PHE A 36 -49.58 -7.49 17.42
CA PHE A 36 -48.93 -6.91 18.60
C PHE A 36 -47.79 -7.78 19.13
N ALA A 37 -48.01 -9.08 19.31
CA ALA A 37 -47.01 -9.99 19.84
C ALA A 37 -45.78 -10.11 18.91
N THR A 38 -46.01 -10.22 17.60
CA THR A 38 -44.93 -10.33 16.60
C THR A 38 -44.15 -9.04 16.43
N THR A 39 -44.82 -7.89 16.38
CA THR A 39 -44.14 -6.59 16.27
C THR A 39 -43.33 -6.25 17.52
N LEU A 40 -43.86 -6.52 18.72
CA LEU A 40 -43.14 -6.30 19.98
C LEU A 40 -41.90 -7.21 20.08
N SER A 41 -42.06 -8.50 19.74
CA SER A 41 -40.94 -9.45 19.72
C SER A 41 -39.84 -9.04 18.73
N ALA A 42 -40.21 -8.68 17.49
CA ALA A 42 -39.26 -8.22 16.48
C ALA A 42 -38.56 -6.91 16.88
N ALA A 43 -39.29 -5.97 17.48
CA ALA A 43 -38.72 -4.70 17.95
C ALA A 43 -37.69 -4.93 19.07
N LEU A 44 -38.01 -5.78 20.06
CA LEU A 44 -37.10 -6.09 21.16
C LEU A 44 -35.84 -6.82 20.66
N GLY A 45 -36.01 -7.79 19.76
CA GLY A 45 -34.90 -8.51 19.13
C GLY A 45 -33.96 -7.58 18.36
N ASN A 46 -34.51 -6.67 17.55
CA ASN A 46 -33.74 -5.70 16.79
C ASN A 46 -33.01 -4.68 17.68
N LEU A 47 -33.63 -4.24 18.78
CA LEU A 47 -33.00 -3.32 19.73
C LEU A 47 -31.78 -3.96 20.40
N ILE A 48 -31.92 -5.21 20.86
CA ILE A 48 -30.82 -5.96 21.47
C ILE A 48 -29.72 -6.19 20.42
N GLY A 49 -30.08 -6.65 19.22
CA GLY A 49 -29.12 -6.89 18.12
C GLY A 49 -28.34 -5.62 17.75
N ALA A 50 -29.02 -4.49 17.54
CA ALA A 50 -28.39 -3.22 17.19
C ALA A 50 -27.39 -2.76 18.27
N SER A 51 -27.75 -2.87 19.55
CA SER A 51 -26.85 -2.48 20.65
C SER A 51 -25.57 -3.32 20.70
N ARG A 52 -25.65 -4.63 20.41
CA ARG A 52 -24.51 -5.54 20.37
C ARG A 52 -23.61 -5.29 19.16
N ILE A 53 -24.19 -4.99 18.00
CA ILE A 53 -23.43 -4.58 16.81
C ILE A 53 -22.67 -3.28 17.10
N LEU A 54 -23.33 -2.30 17.72
CA LEU A 54 -22.72 -1.02 18.08
C LEU A 54 -21.58 -1.18 19.11
N GLU A 55 -21.78 -2.04 20.11
CA GLU A 55 -20.75 -2.42 21.09
C GLU A 55 -19.52 -3.05 20.41
N ALA A 56 -19.72 -3.98 19.47
CA ALA A 56 -18.64 -4.62 18.72
C ALA A 56 -17.83 -3.60 17.91
N ILE A 57 -18.52 -2.73 17.15
CA ILE A 57 -17.88 -1.66 16.37
C ILE A 57 -17.08 -0.70 17.28
N ALA A 58 -17.60 -0.40 18.47
CA ALA A 58 -16.91 0.44 19.45
C ALA A 58 -15.66 -0.23 20.04
N ARG A 59 -15.67 -1.57 20.21
CA ARG A 59 -14.52 -2.34 20.68
C ARG A 59 -13.41 -2.44 19.64
N ASP A 60 -13.78 -2.50 18.36
CA ASP A 60 -12.84 -2.51 17.24
C ASP A 60 -12.21 -1.12 16.99
N GLU A 61 -12.58 -0.11 17.77
CA GLU A 61 -12.08 1.27 17.73
C GLU A 61 -12.16 1.92 16.34
N LEU A 62 -13.09 1.44 15.51
CA LEU A 62 -13.24 1.81 14.10
C LEU A 62 -13.44 3.32 13.89
N PHE A 63 -14.18 3.94 14.81
CA PHE A 63 -14.47 5.38 14.85
C PHE A 63 -13.79 6.10 16.03
N GLY A 64 -12.86 5.42 16.70
CA GLY A 64 -12.09 5.95 17.83
C GLY A 64 -12.95 6.57 18.94
N ARG A 65 -12.65 7.83 19.29
CA ARG A 65 -13.24 8.55 20.43
C ARG A 65 -14.76 8.75 20.33
N LEU A 66 -15.33 8.77 19.12
CA LEU A 66 -16.77 9.02 18.92
C LEU A 66 -17.65 7.92 19.53
N LEU A 67 -17.21 6.66 19.40
CA LEU A 67 -17.94 5.49 19.88
C LEU A 67 -17.38 4.90 21.16
N HIS A 68 -16.32 5.49 21.73
CA HIS A 68 -15.74 5.09 23.00
C HIS A 68 -16.75 4.88 24.14
N PRO A 69 -17.76 5.74 24.37
CA PRO A 69 -18.71 5.50 25.47
C PRO A 69 -19.57 4.24 25.25
N ALA A 70 -19.80 3.81 24.00
CA ALA A 70 -20.55 2.59 23.69
C ALA A 70 -19.76 1.30 23.99
N LYS A 71 -18.43 1.40 24.24
CA LYS A 71 -17.58 0.29 24.69
C LYS A 71 -17.87 -0.14 26.13
N TRP A 72 -18.45 0.75 26.93
CA TRP A 72 -18.66 0.53 28.36
C TRP A 72 -19.71 -0.56 28.62
N THR A 73 -19.31 -1.60 29.34
CA THR A 73 -20.17 -2.73 29.71
C THR A 73 -20.28 -2.90 31.22
N THR A 74 -21.44 -3.39 31.66
CA THR A 74 -21.64 -3.83 33.05
C THR A 74 -20.87 -5.12 33.34
N LYS A 75 -20.66 -5.45 34.63
CA LYS A 75 -20.05 -6.73 35.08
C LYS A 75 -20.67 -8.00 34.47
N ARG A 76 -21.95 -7.95 34.07
CA ARG A 76 -22.67 -9.05 33.40
C ARG A 76 -22.54 -9.02 31.86
N GLY A 77 -21.69 -8.16 31.30
CA GLY A 77 -21.48 -8.03 29.86
C GLY A 77 -22.59 -7.31 29.10
N ASN A 78 -23.42 -6.49 29.78
CA ASN A 78 -24.50 -5.74 29.13
C ASN A 78 -24.05 -4.31 28.76
N PRO A 79 -24.14 -3.90 27.48
CA PRO A 79 -23.67 -2.59 26.99
C PRO A 79 -24.78 -1.53 27.14
N ILE A 80 -24.97 -1.02 28.35
CA ILE A 80 -26.09 -0.10 28.66
C ILE A 80 -26.06 1.15 27.76
N VAL A 81 -24.88 1.74 27.55
CA VAL A 81 -24.74 2.94 26.72
C VAL A 81 -25.13 2.67 25.27
N ALA A 82 -24.72 1.52 24.71
CA ALA A 82 -25.08 1.14 23.34
C ALA A 82 -26.60 0.89 23.18
N VAL A 83 -27.23 0.30 24.20
CA VAL A 83 -28.70 0.11 24.23
C VAL A 83 -29.41 1.45 24.26
N LEU A 84 -29.00 2.37 25.15
CA LEU A 84 -29.60 3.69 25.25
C LEU A 84 -29.41 4.51 23.97
N SER A 85 -28.23 4.46 23.34
CA SER A 85 -28.00 5.16 22.08
C SER A 85 -28.84 4.59 20.93
N ALA A 86 -28.99 3.25 20.85
CA ALA A 86 -29.84 2.62 19.85
C ALA A 86 -31.32 2.95 20.07
N ALA A 87 -31.78 2.93 21.32
CA ALA A 87 -33.14 3.32 21.69
C ALA A 87 -33.42 4.80 21.37
N PHE A 88 -32.47 5.68 21.68
CA PHE A 88 -32.57 7.11 21.37
C PHE A 88 -32.66 7.35 19.86
N LEU A 89 -31.80 6.72 19.07
CA LEU A 89 -31.81 6.85 17.61
C LEU A 89 -33.10 6.29 16.98
N CYS A 90 -33.61 5.17 17.51
CA CYS A 90 -34.91 4.62 17.13
C CYS A 90 -36.04 5.62 17.41
N LEU A 91 -36.05 6.22 18.60
CA LEU A 91 -37.07 7.21 18.99
C LEU A 91 -37.05 8.45 18.08
N LEU A 92 -35.86 8.94 17.70
CA LEU A 92 -35.72 10.05 16.75
C LEU A 92 -36.37 9.74 15.39
N ILE A 93 -36.21 8.52 14.89
CA ILE A 93 -36.83 8.08 13.63
C ILE A 93 -38.35 7.96 13.79
N LEU A 94 -38.83 7.47 14.94
CA LEU A 94 -40.27 7.35 15.21
C LEU A 94 -40.98 8.70 15.33
N LEU A 95 -40.28 9.76 15.76
CA LEU A 95 -40.83 11.12 15.84
C LEU A 95 -41.27 11.69 14.47
N ILE A 96 -40.83 11.09 13.35
CA ILE A 96 -41.30 11.45 12.00
C ILE A 96 -42.82 11.20 11.86
N GLY A 97 -43.40 10.28 12.63
CA GLY A 97 -44.85 10.03 12.70
C GLY A 97 -45.49 9.47 11.41
N ARG A 98 -44.69 9.12 10.40
CA ARG A 98 -45.15 8.62 9.09
C ARG A 98 -44.52 7.27 8.76
N LEU A 99 -45.19 6.18 9.14
CA LEU A 99 -44.71 4.81 8.92
C LEU A 99 -44.42 4.50 7.42
N ASN A 100 -45.24 5.04 6.52
CA ASN A 100 -45.06 4.87 5.07
C ASN A 100 -43.80 5.57 4.51
N ALA A 101 -43.24 6.54 5.24
CA ALA A 101 -41.95 7.16 4.88
C ALA A 101 -40.77 6.40 5.49
N ILE A 102 -40.95 5.81 6.68
CA ILE A 102 -39.91 5.06 7.40
C ILE A 102 -39.64 3.70 6.73
N ALA A 103 -40.68 3.01 6.25
CA ALA A 103 -40.53 1.67 5.67
C ALA A 103 -39.58 1.61 4.45
N PRO A 104 -39.68 2.50 3.45
CA PRO A 104 -38.72 2.55 2.34
C PRO A 104 -37.29 2.88 2.79
N LEU A 105 -37.12 3.79 3.75
CA LEU A 105 -35.80 4.18 4.28
C LEU A 105 -35.08 2.99 4.92
N VAL A 106 -35.75 2.27 5.82
CA VAL A 106 -35.18 1.10 6.50
C VAL A 106 -34.89 -0.03 5.50
N SER A 107 -35.78 -0.23 4.52
CA SER A 107 -35.60 -1.25 3.47
C SER A 107 -34.36 -1.01 2.62
N VAL A 108 -34.11 0.25 2.22
CA VAL A 108 -32.91 0.63 1.46
C VAL A 108 -31.63 0.39 2.27
N LEU A 109 -31.62 0.70 3.57
CA LEU A 109 -30.47 0.45 4.44
C LEU A 109 -30.15 -1.05 4.57
N PHE A 110 -31.15 -1.91 4.75
CA PHE A 110 -30.96 -3.36 4.78
C PHE A 110 -30.47 -3.91 3.43
N LEU A 111 -31.05 -3.46 2.32
CA LEU A 111 -30.63 -3.88 0.98
C LEU A 111 -29.19 -3.45 0.67
N LEU A 112 -28.75 -2.26 1.11
CA LEU A 112 -27.35 -1.84 0.98
C LEU A 112 -26.40 -2.67 1.85
N ALA A 113 -26.82 -3.07 3.06
CA ALA A 113 -26.05 -4.00 3.88
C ALA A 113 -25.90 -5.37 3.18
N TYR A 114 -26.99 -5.92 2.63
CA TYR A 114 -26.93 -7.16 1.85
C TYR A 114 -26.10 -7.03 0.57
N ALA A 115 -26.18 -5.89 -0.13
CA ALA A 115 -25.33 -5.61 -1.27
C ALA A 115 -23.85 -5.57 -0.86
N SER A 116 -23.52 -4.97 0.28
CA SER A 116 -22.16 -4.87 0.81
C SER A 116 -21.59 -6.22 1.21
N VAL A 117 -22.39 -7.09 1.85
CA VAL A 117 -21.99 -8.47 2.16
C VAL A 117 -21.73 -9.27 0.89
N ASN A 118 -22.63 -9.18 -0.09
CA ASN A 118 -22.45 -9.84 -1.39
C ASN A 118 -21.21 -9.31 -2.15
N LEU A 119 -20.93 -8.01 -2.07
CA LEU A 119 -19.72 -7.41 -2.63
C LEU A 119 -18.45 -7.92 -1.91
N ALA A 120 -18.47 -8.01 -0.59
CA ALA A 120 -17.34 -8.49 0.20
C ALA A 120 -17.02 -9.96 -0.12
N CYS A 121 -18.03 -10.83 -0.17
CA CYS A 121 -17.88 -12.24 -0.56
C CYS A 121 -17.34 -12.39 -1.98
N ALA A 122 -17.86 -11.60 -2.93
CA ALA A 122 -17.39 -11.53 -4.30
C ALA A 122 -15.91 -11.10 -4.38
N GLY A 123 -15.55 -10.04 -3.66
CA GLY A 123 -14.18 -9.51 -3.64
C GLY A 123 -13.18 -10.46 -2.99
N LEU A 124 -13.57 -11.16 -1.92
CA LEU A 124 -12.73 -12.15 -1.26
C LEU A 124 -12.50 -13.38 -2.13
N ASP A 125 -13.52 -13.89 -2.83
CA ASP A 125 -13.35 -15.02 -3.74
C ASP A 125 -12.42 -14.65 -4.92
N ALA A 126 -12.61 -13.46 -5.50
CA ALA A 126 -11.77 -12.92 -6.56
C ALA A 126 -10.30 -12.71 -6.12
N ALA A 127 -10.09 -12.28 -4.88
CA ALA A 127 -8.77 -12.11 -4.28
C ALA A 127 -8.11 -13.44 -3.91
N SER A 128 -8.92 -14.48 -3.69
CA SER A 128 -8.51 -15.80 -3.22
C SER A 128 -7.46 -15.75 -2.09
N PRO A 129 -7.66 -14.93 -1.02
CA PRO A 129 -6.72 -14.90 0.07
C PRO A 129 -6.74 -16.25 0.79
N PRO A 130 -5.61 -16.74 1.34
CA PRO A 130 -5.52 -18.09 1.91
C PRO A 130 -6.55 -18.42 2.99
N ASN A 131 -7.00 -17.39 3.72
CA ASN A 131 -7.92 -17.49 4.84
C ASN A 131 -9.40 -17.56 4.41
N PHE A 132 -9.73 -17.23 3.16
CA PHE A 132 -11.11 -17.27 2.65
C PHE A 132 -11.32 -18.54 1.82
N ARG A 133 -11.93 -19.56 2.43
CA ARG A 133 -12.20 -20.88 1.82
C ARG A 133 -13.65 -21.29 2.08
N PRO A 134 -14.61 -20.73 1.34
CA PRO A 134 -16.02 -21.07 1.52
C PRO A 134 -16.23 -22.57 1.25
N THR A 135 -16.69 -23.30 2.26
CA THR A 135 -16.94 -24.75 2.18
C THR A 135 -18.34 -25.08 1.67
N PHE A 136 -19.19 -24.07 1.51
CA PHE A 136 -20.57 -24.26 1.09
C PHE A 136 -20.67 -24.57 -0.41
N ARG A 137 -21.31 -25.70 -0.75
CA ARG A 137 -21.37 -26.24 -2.11
C ARG A 137 -22.00 -25.32 -3.16
N TYR A 138 -23.00 -24.52 -2.79
CA TYR A 138 -23.71 -23.64 -3.73
C TYR A 138 -23.17 -22.20 -3.74
N PHE A 139 -22.06 -21.95 -3.04
CA PHE A 139 -21.40 -20.67 -3.10
C PHE A 139 -20.59 -20.54 -4.40
N ASN A 140 -20.80 -19.46 -5.13
CA ASN A 140 -19.99 -19.05 -6.28
C ASN A 140 -19.95 -17.51 -6.34
N TRP A 141 -18.82 -16.90 -6.70
CA TRP A 141 -18.72 -15.46 -6.95
C TRP A 141 -19.85 -14.93 -7.84
N ILE A 142 -20.25 -15.67 -8.88
CA ILE A 142 -21.36 -15.27 -9.76
C ILE A 142 -22.66 -15.07 -8.97
N THR A 143 -22.99 -15.99 -8.06
CA THR A 143 -24.21 -15.89 -7.23
C THR A 143 -24.16 -14.68 -6.29
N SER A 144 -22.97 -14.35 -5.79
CA SER A 144 -22.74 -13.17 -4.95
C SER A 144 -22.91 -11.87 -5.75
N ILE A 145 -22.34 -11.78 -6.96
CA ILE A 145 -22.56 -10.62 -7.86
C ILE A 145 -24.04 -10.48 -8.20
N LEU A 146 -24.71 -11.58 -8.55
CA LEU A 146 -26.12 -11.57 -8.89
C LEU A 146 -26.96 -11.04 -7.71
N GLY A 147 -26.66 -11.49 -6.49
CA GLY A 147 -27.30 -11.00 -5.26
C GLY A 147 -27.06 -9.50 -5.03
N MET A 148 -25.82 -9.03 -5.24
CA MET A 148 -25.48 -7.60 -5.15
C MET A 148 -26.26 -6.76 -6.16
N ILE A 149 -26.27 -7.17 -7.44
CA ILE A 149 -27.00 -6.48 -8.51
C ILE A 149 -28.51 -6.47 -8.20
N GLY A 150 -29.06 -7.60 -7.77
CA GLY A 150 -30.47 -7.70 -7.36
C GLY A 150 -30.82 -6.75 -6.22
N CYS A 151 -29.94 -6.59 -5.23
CA CYS A 151 -30.13 -5.63 -4.15
C CYS A 151 -30.13 -4.19 -4.66
N PHE A 152 -29.20 -3.82 -5.55
CA PHE A 152 -29.15 -2.47 -6.12
C PHE A 152 -30.37 -2.15 -6.99
N ILE A 153 -30.82 -3.10 -7.82
CA ILE A 153 -32.04 -2.95 -8.62
C ILE A 153 -33.23 -2.72 -7.69
N MET A 154 -33.37 -3.51 -6.62
CA MET A 154 -34.46 -3.34 -5.66
C MET A 154 -34.40 -2.02 -4.90
N CYS A 155 -33.21 -1.53 -4.53
CA CYS A 155 -33.06 -0.19 -3.93
C CYS A 155 -33.64 0.90 -4.85
N LEU A 156 -33.25 0.88 -6.14
CA LEU A 156 -33.70 1.85 -7.13
C LEU A 156 -35.21 1.75 -7.40
N LEU A 157 -35.78 0.54 -7.37
CA LEU A 157 -37.21 0.30 -7.54
C LEU A 157 -38.04 0.78 -6.34
N ILE A 158 -37.54 0.62 -5.10
CA ILE A 158 -38.27 1.03 -3.89
C ILE A 158 -38.36 2.55 -3.80
N GLN A 159 -37.21 3.24 -3.82
CA GLN A 159 -37.17 4.70 -3.81
C GLN A 159 -35.77 5.18 -4.27
N PRO A 160 -35.66 5.82 -5.45
CA PRO A 160 -34.35 6.23 -5.98
C PRO A 160 -33.71 7.35 -5.15
N ILE A 161 -34.49 8.28 -4.61
CA ILE A 161 -33.99 9.42 -3.83
C ILE A 161 -33.31 8.94 -2.53
N TYR A 162 -33.98 8.07 -1.76
CA TYR A 162 -33.40 7.51 -0.53
C TYR A 162 -32.18 6.63 -0.82
N THR A 163 -32.19 5.93 -1.96
CA THR A 163 -31.05 5.12 -2.40
C THR A 163 -29.81 5.97 -2.66
N VAL A 164 -29.94 7.07 -3.40
CA VAL A 164 -28.80 7.97 -3.65
C VAL A 164 -28.27 8.55 -2.35
N VAL A 165 -29.14 9.03 -1.46
CA VAL A 165 -28.74 9.57 -0.15
C VAL A 165 -28.01 8.51 0.68
N ALA A 166 -28.55 7.29 0.76
CA ALA A 166 -27.95 6.21 1.53
C ALA A 166 -26.59 5.76 0.96
N ILE A 167 -26.44 5.72 -0.38
CA ILE A 167 -25.14 5.45 -1.03
C ILE A 167 -24.12 6.54 -0.71
N ILE A 168 -24.51 7.82 -0.72
CA ILE A 168 -23.63 8.93 -0.35
C ILE A 168 -23.18 8.79 1.11
N VAL A 169 -24.12 8.53 2.03
CA VAL A 169 -23.79 8.33 3.46
C VAL A 169 -22.86 7.14 3.66
N LEU A 170 -23.13 6.02 2.99
CA LEU A 170 -22.26 4.84 3.02
C LEU A 170 -20.86 5.14 2.47
N GLY A 171 -20.77 5.87 1.35
CA GLY A 171 -19.51 6.29 0.74
C GLY A 171 -18.70 7.20 1.66
N LEU A 172 -19.35 8.17 2.32
CA LEU A 172 -18.71 9.03 3.32
C LEU A 172 -18.20 8.24 4.52
N LEU A 173 -18.96 7.24 4.99
CA LEU A 173 -18.54 6.36 6.07
C LEU A 173 -17.29 5.56 5.68
N VAL A 174 -17.32 4.90 4.51
CA VAL A 174 -16.16 4.15 3.99
C VAL A 174 -14.95 5.05 3.78
N PHE A 175 -15.15 6.26 3.25
CA PHE A 175 -14.07 7.24 3.08
C PHE A 175 -13.49 7.69 4.44
N SER A 176 -14.33 7.91 5.45
CA SER A 176 -13.89 8.24 6.81
C SER A 176 -13.02 7.14 7.39
N LEU A 177 -13.41 5.87 7.19
CA LEU A 177 -12.61 4.71 7.62
C LEU A 177 -11.28 4.62 6.86
N TYR A 178 -11.30 4.87 5.55
CA TYR A 178 -10.08 4.87 4.73
C TYR A 178 -9.05 5.90 5.23
N GLN A 179 -9.50 7.12 5.56
CA GLN A 179 -8.60 8.18 6.02
C GLN A 179 -7.94 7.89 7.37
N ARG A 180 -8.59 7.09 8.22
CA ARG A 180 -8.10 6.79 9.56
C ARG A 180 -6.84 5.94 9.59
N HIS A 181 -6.36 5.39 8.46
CA HIS A 181 -5.14 4.58 8.35
C HIS A 181 -4.99 3.66 9.56
N LEU A 182 -6.05 2.93 9.90
CA LEU A 182 -5.99 1.96 10.98
C LEU A 182 -4.87 0.97 10.59
N GLU A 183 -3.82 0.89 11.41
CA GLU A 183 -2.79 -0.15 11.34
C GLU A 183 -3.43 -1.48 11.74
N SER A 184 -4.39 -1.91 10.92
CA SER A 184 -5.27 -3.02 11.21
C SER A 184 -4.53 -4.31 10.88
N SER A 185 -4.46 -5.21 11.86
CA SER A 185 -3.91 -6.56 11.72
C SER A 185 -4.71 -7.45 10.75
N TRP A 186 -5.89 -7.00 10.28
CA TRP A 186 -6.83 -7.76 9.45
C TRP A 186 -6.40 -7.96 7.99
N GLY A 187 -5.23 -7.43 7.61
CA GLY A 187 -4.66 -7.58 6.27
C GLY A 187 -5.31 -6.67 5.22
N ASN A 188 -4.67 -6.55 4.05
CA ASN A 188 -5.11 -5.69 2.95
C ASN A 188 -5.56 -6.52 1.75
N ILE A 189 -6.88 -6.59 1.50
CA ILE A 189 -7.45 -7.30 0.35
C ILE A 189 -6.93 -6.76 -0.99
N GLY A 190 -6.66 -5.45 -1.08
CA GLY A 190 -6.09 -4.83 -2.27
C GLY A 190 -4.68 -5.33 -2.57
N GLN A 191 -3.86 -5.56 -1.54
CA GLN A 191 -2.52 -6.13 -1.70
C GLN A 191 -2.59 -7.61 -2.12
N ALA A 192 -3.57 -8.37 -1.61
CA ALA A 192 -3.80 -9.75 -2.03
C ALA A 192 -4.22 -9.84 -3.50
N LEU A 193 -5.17 -9.00 -3.93
CA LEU A 193 -5.59 -8.87 -5.33
C LEU A 193 -4.42 -8.49 -6.23
N LEU A 194 -3.63 -7.49 -5.81
CA LEU A 194 -2.46 -7.04 -6.55
C LEU A 194 -1.44 -8.17 -6.72
N PHE A 195 -1.17 -8.94 -5.65
CA PHE A 195 -0.26 -10.07 -5.71
C PHE A 195 -0.76 -11.15 -6.68
N HIS A 196 -2.03 -11.54 -6.61
CA HIS A 196 -2.62 -12.53 -7.51
C HIS A 196 -2.50 -12.07 -8.97
N GLN A 197 -2.80 -10.80 -9.23
CA GLN A 197 -2.75 -10.21 -10.55
C GLN A 197 -1.31 -10.15 -11.10
N ILE A 198 -0.35 -9.68 -10.30
CA ILE A 198 1.07 -9.61 -10.67
C ILE A 198 1.60 -11.02 -10.97
N ARG A 199 1.30 -12.01 -10.12
CA ARG A 199 1.71 -13.40 -10.35
C ARG A 199 1.20 -13.92 -11.69
N LYS A 200 -0.08 -13.73 -11.99
CA LYS A 200 -0.68 -14.15 -13.26
C LYS A 200 -0.01 -13.47 -14.45
N TYR A 201 0.27 -12.17 -14.36
CA TYR A 201 0.96 -11.43 -15.41
C TYR A 201 2.42 -11.84 -15.59
N LEU A 202 3.14 -12.13 -14.50
CA LEU A 202 4.51 -12.64 -14.57
C LEU A 202 4.59 -14.02 -15.24
N LEU A 203 3.59 -14.89 -15.01
CA LEU A 203 3.50 -16.20 -15.69
C LEU A 203 3.14 -16.07 -17.17
N LEU A 204 2.41 -15.02 -17.55
CA LEU A 204 2.08 -14.73 -18.95
C LEU A 204 3.26 -14.10 -19.71
N LEU A 205 4.20 -13.47 -19.00
CA LEU A 205 5.38 -12.87 -19.58
C LEU A 205 6.40 -13.96 -19.94
N ASP A 206 6.57 -14.22 -21.24
CA ASP A 206 7.49 -15.24 -21.77
C ASP A 206 8.76 -14.57 -22.31
N SER A 207 9.91 -14.82 -21.68
CA SER A 207 11.21 -14.26 -22.10
C SER A 207 11.66 -14.78 -23.48
N ARG A 208 11.13 -15.91 -23.96
CA ARG A 208 11.48 -16.42 -25.31
C ARG A 208 10.91 -15.57 -26.44
N LYS A 209 9.92 -14.72 -26.15
CA LYS A 209 9.28 -13.84 -27.12
C LYS A 209 9.91 -12.45 -27.16
N ASP A 210 11.00 -12.24 -26.43
CA ASP A 210 11.76 -10.99 -26.46
C ASP A 210 12.34 -10.79 -27.86
N HIS A 211 11.95 -9.68 -28.50
CA HIS A 211 12.42 -9.32 -29.84
C HIS A 211 13.22 -8.03 -29.78
N VAL A 212 14.32 -7.95 -30.54
CA VAL A 212 15.22 -6.79 -30.63
C VAL A 212 14.48 -5.45 -30.81
N LYS A 213 13.38 -5.43 -31.58
CA LYS A 213 12.56 -4.22 -31.85
C LYS A 213 11.89 -3.65 -30.60
N TYR A 214 11.62 -4.47 -29.59
CA TYR A 214 10.93 -4.09 -28.36
C TYR A 214 11.80 -4.23 -27.12
N TRP A 215 13.12 -4.28 -27.32
CA TRP A 215 14.07 -4.34 -26.23
C TRP A 215 13.85 -3.17 -25.26
N ARG A 216 13.82 -3.49 -23.97
CA ARG A 216 13.69 -2.52 -22.88
C ARG A 216 14.87 -2.68 -21.94
N LEU A 217 15.41 -1.55 -21.48
CA LEU A 217 16.49 -1.53 -20.50
C LEU A 217 15.96 -2.02 -19.14
N GLN A 218 16.45 -3.16 -18.68
CA GLN A 218 16.18 -3.72 -17.35
C GLN A 218 17.47 -3.68 -16.55
N LEU A 219 17.58 -2.72 -15.64
CA LEU A 219 18.84 -2.32 -15.07
C LEU A 219 19.07 -2.90 -13.68
N LEU A 220 20.28 -3.44 -13.46
CA LEU A 220 20.83 -3.76 -12.15
C LEU A 220 21.99 -2.80 -11.86
N LEU A 221 21.80 -1.83 -10.97
CA LEU A 221 22.87 -0.92 -10.55
C LEU A 221 23.54 -1.44 -9.29
N LEU A 222 24.83 -1.74 -9.38
CA LEU A 222 25.65 -2.14 -8.24
C LEU A 222 26.18 -0.89 -7.53
N VAL A 223 25.85 -0.74 -6.26
CA VAL A 223 26.21 0.43 -5.46
C VAL A 223 27.03 0.01 -4.24
N ALA A 224 28.25 0.56 -4.14
CA ALA A 224 29.10 0.39 -2.97
C ALA A 224 28.69 1.31 -1.82
N ASN A 225 28.57 2.63 -2.08
CA ASN A 225 28.21 3.61 -1.06
C ASN A 225 26.96 4.42 -1.50
N PRO A 226 25.85 4.36 -0.75
CA PRO A 226 24.62 5.09 -1.10
C PRO A 226 24.82 6.61 -1.09
N ARG A 227 25.67 7.15 -0.20
CA ARG A 227 25.84 8.61 -0.05
C ARG A 227 26.51 9.25 -1.26
N SER A 228 27.55 8.61 -1.80
CA SER A 228 28.25 9.12 -2.98
C SER A 228 27.53 8.83 -4.30
N SER A 229 26.81 7.71 -4.37
CA SER A 229 26.11 7.24 -5.58
C SER A 229 24.76 7.91 -5.86
N ALA A 230 24.30 8.86 -5.04
CA ALA A 230 22.95 9.39 -5.13
C ALA A 230 22.60 10.02 -6.49
N SER A 231 23.57 10.71 -7.11
CA SER A 231 23.44 11.24 -8.48
C SER A 231 23.34 10.12 -9.52
N LEU A 232 24.14 9.07 -9.39
CA LEU A 232 24.13 7.92 -10.29
C LEU A 232 22.78 7.19 -10.23
N VAL A 233 22.23 6.99 -9.03
CA VAL A 233 20.90 6.37 -8.84
C VAL A 233 19.80 7.20 -9.52
N GLN A 234 19.83 8.53 -9.40
CA GLN A 234 18.87 9.40 -10.07
C GLN A 234 19.05 9.41 -11.59
N PHE A 235 20.29 9.44 -12.07
CA PHE A 235 20.60 9.40 -13.50
C PHE A 235 20.08 8.12 -14.14
N MET A 236 20.34 6.96 -13.52
CA MET A 236 19.85 5.68 -14.02
C MET A 236 18.32 5.56 -13.98
N ASN A 237 17.67 6.20 -13.01
CA ASN A 237 16.21 6.28 -12.98
C ASN A 237 15.63 7.09 -14.15
N SER A 238 16.35 8.10 -14.64
CA SER A 238 15.98 8.83 -15.85
C SER A 238 16.25 8.01 -17.12
N LEU A 239 17.35 7.24 -17.13
CA LEU A 239 17.75 6.42 -18.28
C LEU A 239 16.78 5.26 -18.55
N LYS A 240 16.29 4.59 -17.50
CA LYS A 240 15.47 3.38 -17.65
C LYS A 240 14.14 3.58 -18.40
N LYS A 241 13.63 4.83 -18.49
CA LYS A 241 12.37 5.22 -19.17
C LYS A 241 11.19 4.24 -18.99
N GLY A 242 11.03 3.70 -17.76
CA GLY A 242 9.93 2.79 -17.40
C GLY A 242 10.29 1.30 -17.30
N GLY A 243 11.52 0.90 -17.64
CA GLY A 243 12.03 -0.45 -17.43
C GLY A 243 12.22 -0.83 -15.95
N LEU A 244 12.49 -2.12 -15.73
CA LEU A 244 12.87 -2.67 -14.42
C LEU A 244 14.16 -1.97 -13.96
N TYR A 245 14.20 -1.60 -12.68
CA TYR A 245 15.40 -1.05 -12.08
C TYR A 245 15.56 -1.61 -10.68
N VAL A 246 16.71 -2.26 -10.46
CA VAL A 246 17.11 -2.86 -9.20
C VAL A 246 18.40 -2.19 -8.76
N VAL A 247 18.45 -1.76 -7.50
CA VAL A 247 19.65 -1.26 -6.83
C VAL A 247 20.18 -2.40 -5.97
N GLY A 248 21.38 -2.87 -6.31
CA GLY A 248 22.08 -3.96 -5.67
C GLY A 248 23.18 -3.47 -4.73
N HIS A 249 23.22 -4.00 -3.51
CA HIS A 249 24.31 -3.79 -2.56
C HIS A 249 24.87 -5.12 -2.06
N ALA A 250 26.19 -5.21 -1.97
CA ALA A 250 26.89 -6.41 -1.52
C ALA A 250 27.59 -6.11 -0.19
N ILE A 251 27.29 -6.92 0.83
CA ILE A 251 27.93 -6.88 2.15
C ILE A 251 29.01 -7.95 2.18
N CYS A 252 30.21 -7.59 2.63
CA CYS A 252 31.27 -8.55 2.92
C CYS A 252 31.12 -9.02 4.38
N GLY A 253 30.86 -10.30 4.60
CA GLY A 253 30.71 -10.90 5.93
C GLY A 253 30.47 -12.39 5.82
N ASP A 254 30.81 -13.16 6.85
CA ASP A 254 30.56 -14.61 6.84
C ASP A 254 29.09 -14.88 7.21
N PRO A 255 28.27 -15.48 6.30
CA PRO A 255 26.87 -15.75 6.60
C PRO A 255 26.69 -16.68 7.82
N ASP A 256 27.68 -17.53 8.10
CA ASP A 256 27.64 -18.53 9.16
C ASP A 256 27.77 -17.92 10.58
N GLU A 257 28.27 -16.67 10.69
CA GLU A 257 28.38 -15.97 11.97
C GLU A 257 27.04 -15.43 12.49
N PHE A 258 26.02 -15.34 11.62
CA PHE A 258 24.74 -14.69 11.94
C PHE A 258 23.59 -15.66 12.23
N VAL A 259 23.87 -16.95 12.47
CA VAL A 259 22.84 -17.99 12.69
C VAL A 259 21.94 -17.70 13.90
N ASP A 260 22.49 -17.08 14.96
CA ASP A 260 21.77 -16.75 16.20
C ASP A 260 21.30 -15.28 16.29
N GLN A 261 21.56 -14.46 15.27
CA GLN A 261 21.20 -13.03 15.23
C GLN A 261 20.24 -12.72 14.08
N SER A 262 19.58 -11.56 14.13
CA SER A 262 18.76 -11.09 13.01
C SER A 262 19.63 -10.86 11.77
N ASP A 263 19.20 -11.39 10.62
CA ASP A 263 19.91 -11.25 9.34
C ASP A 263 20.24 -9.77 9.04
N PRO A 264 21.53 -9.40 8.91
CA PRO A 264 21.94 -8.02 8.62
C PRO A 264 21.36 -7.50 7.29
N CYS A 265 21.07 -8.38 6.33
CA CYS A 265 20.46 -8.00 5.06
C CYS A 265 19.06 -7.41 5.25
N LEU A 266 18.28 -7.91 6.22
CA LEU A 266 16.92 -7.43 6.48
C LEU A 266 16.95 -5.97 6.97
N ASN A 267 17.84 -5.68 7.91
CA ASN A 267 18.01 -4.34 8.47
C ASN A 267 18.50 -3.37 7.39
N GLN A 268 19.52 -3.75 6.63
CA GLN A 268 20.01 -2.92 5.53
C GLN A 268 18.93 -2.70 4.46
N ARG A 269 18.13 -3.72 4.13
CA ARG A 269 17.09 -3.61 3.09
C ARG A 269 16.06 -2.55 3.45
N TRP A 270 15.72 -2.41 4.72
CA TRP A 270 14.84 -1.33 5.18
C TRP A 270 15.46 0.04 4.89
N TYR A 271 16.71 0.29 5.28
CA TYR A 271 17.41 1.56 5.04
C TYR A 271 17.53 1.91 3.56
N TRP A 272 17.93 0.95 2.73
CA TRP A 272 18.02 1.14 1.28
C TRP A 272 16.66 1.40 0.63
N THR A 273 15.60 0.76 1.13
CA THR A 273 14.23 1.04 0.67
C THR A 273 13.81 2.47 1.00
N GLN A 274 14.16 2.96 2.20
CA GLN A 274 13.91 4.35 2.57
C GLN A 274 14.75 5.34 1.75
N TYR A 275 16.01 5.01 1.46
CA TYR A 275 16.88 5.79 0.60
C TYR A 275 16.31 5.95 -0.82
N VAL A 276 15.85 4.86 -1.45
CA VAL A 276 15.22 4.90 -2.78
C VAL A 276 13.93 5.73 -2.76
N LYS A 277 13.10 5.57 -1.73
CA LYS A 277 11.90 6.40 -1.53
C LYS A 277 12.25 7.88 -1.37
N TYR A 278 13.27 8.20 -0.58
CA TYR A 278 13.74 9.57 -0.39
C TYR A 278 14.21 10.18 -1.70
N LEU A 279 14.98 9.45 -2.52
CA LEU A 279 15.40 9.92 -3.84
C LEU A 279 14.25 10.09 -4.84
N LYS A 280 13.05 9.55 -4.53
CA LYS A 280 11.88 9.45 -5.42
C LYS A 280 12.14 8.60 -6.65
N THR A 281 12.97 7.57 -6.49
CA THR A 281 13.38 6.66 -7.54
C THR A 281 12.46 5.43 -7.56
N LYS A 282 12.01 5.01 -8.76
CA LYS A 282 11.19 3.79 -8.90
C LYS A 282 12.09 2.58 -9.12
N ALA A 283 12.71 2.11 -8.04
CA ALA A 283 13.61 0.95 -8.05
C ALA A 283 13.26 -0.07 -6.96
N PHE A 284 13.58 -1.33 -7.22
CA PHE A 284 13.64 -2.39 -6.22
C PHE A 284 15.02 -2.40 -5.57
N VAL A 285 15.11 -2.93 -4.36
CA VAL A 285 16.34 -3.04 -3.59
C VAL A 285 16.61 -4.51 -3.33
N GLU A 286 17.81 -4.94 -3.68
CA GLU A 286 18.34 -6.27 -3.40
C GLU A 286 19.69 -6.16 -2.71
N ILE A 287 19.86 -6.95 -1.66
CA ILE A 287 21.07 -6.95 -0.84
C ILE A 287 21.51 -8.40 -0.67
N THR A 288 22.80 -8.65 -0.88
CA THR A 288 23.41 -9.95 -0.71
C THR A 288 24.58 -9.86 0.25
N ILE A 289 24.81 -10.94 1.00
CA ILE A 289 25.96 -11.11 1.90
C ILE A 289 26.75 -12.34 1.46
N ASP A 290 28.08 -12.22 1.45
CA ASP A 290 29.00 -13.34 1.21
C ASP A 290 30.37 -12.99 1.81
N ARG A 291 31.21 -14.01 1.98
CA ARG A 291 32.60 -13.89 2.45
C ARG A 291 33.48 -13.05 1.53
N SER A 292 33.04 -12.82 0.29
CA SER A 292 33.72 -11.94 -0.66
C SER A 292 32.72 -11.12 -1.47
N VAL A 293 33.04 -9.84 -1.68
CA VAL A 293 32.23 -8.91 -2.49
C VAL A 293 32.01 -9.44 -3.90
N ARG A 294 33.03 -10.09 -4.48
CA ARG A 294 32.92 -10.71 -5.80
C ARG A 294 31.83 -11.78 -5.85
N ARG A 295 31.82 -12.74 -4.92
CA ARG A 295 30.78 -13.80 -4.89
C ARG A 295 29.39 -13.21 -4.61
N ALA A 296 29.31 -12.26 -3.69
CA ALA A 296 28.06 -11.55 -3.39
C ALA A 296 27.47 -10.85 -4.63
N ILE A 297 28.31 -10.17 -5.44
CA ILE A 297 27.91 -9.56 -6.70
C ILE A 297 27.50 -10.61 -7.73
N SER A 298 28.23 -11.72 -7.85
CA SER A 298 27.87 -12.82 -8.74
C SER A 298 26.53 -13.45 -8.39
N HIS A 299 26.21 -13.61 -7.10
CA HIS A 299 24.88 -14.04 -6.64
C HIS A 299 23.81 -13.01 -7.02
N LEU A 300 24.09 -11.73 -6.81
CA LEU A 300 23.17 -10.65 -7.11
C LEU A 300 22.83 -10.63 -8.62
N ILE A 301 23.81 -10.73 -9.51
CA ILE A 301 23.59 -10.75 -10.96
C ILE A 301 22.74 -11.95 -11.40
N ARG A 302 22.98 -13.13 -10.82
CA ARG A 302 22.30 -14.38 -11.23
C ARG A 302 20.89 -14.52 -10.67
N ILE A 303 20.64 -14.01 -9.47
CA ILE A 303 19.41 -14.25 -8.71
C ILE A 303 18.45 -13.06 -8.79
N SER A 304 18.91 -11.88 -9.22
CA SER A 304 18.07 -10.68 -9.30
C SER A 304 16.88 -10.85 -10.23
N GLY A 305 15.70 -10.43 -9.74
CA GLY A 305 14.44 -10.47 -10.48
C GLY A 305 13.60 -11.73 -10.25
N LEU A 306 12.51 -11.84 -11.02
CA LEU A 306 11.54 -12.93 -10.88
C LEU A 306 10.98 -13.34 -12.26
N GLY A 307 11.22 -14.59 -12.65
CA GLY A 307 10.77 -15.15 -13.93
C GLY A 307 11.33 -14.36 -15.12
N ALA A 308 10.46 -13.88 -16.01
CA ALA A 308 10.85 -13.06 -17.16
C ALA A 308 11.18 -11.60 -16.80
N MET A 309 10.83 -11.13 -15.59
CA MET A 309 11.14 -9.79 -15.10
C MET A 309 12.49 -9.81 -14.38
N ARG A 310 13.57 -9.88 -15.16
CA ARG A 310 14.96 -9.95 -14.66
C ARG A 310 15.84 -8.89 -15.32
N PRO A 311 16.80 -8.30 -14.59
CA PRO A 311 17.74 -7.36 -15.19
C PRO A 311 18.48 -7.99 -16.38
N ASN A 312 18.63 -7.23 -17.46
CA ASN A 312 19.41 -7.61 -18.64
C ASN A 312 20.69 -6.80 -18.78
N THR A 313 20.81 -5.70 -18.02
CA THR A 313 21.96 -4.80 -18.06
C THR A 313 22.48 -4.54 -16.66
N VAL A 314 23.75 -4.84 -16.42
CA VAL A 314 24.45 -4.55 -15.16
C VAL A 314 25.22 -3.24 -15.30
N CYS A 315 24.99 -2.31 -14.37
CA CYS A 315 25.68 -1.04 -14.32
C CYS A 315 26.60 -0.99 -13.10
N LEU A 316 27.85 -0.58 -13.35
CA LEU A 316 28.88 -0.41 -12.34
C LEU A 316 29.37 1.05 -12.37
N GLY A 317 29.62 1.61 -11.19
CA GLY A 317 30.41 2.84 -11.09
C GLY A 317 31.85 2.58 -11.56
N PHE A 318 32.44 3.54 -12.25
CA PHE A 318 33.84 3.49 -12.65
C PHE A 318 34.76 3.46 -11.43
N TYR A 319 35.78 2.59 -11.46
CA TYR A 319 36.80 2.52 -10.42
C TYR A 319 37.77 3.71 -10.56
N ASP A 320 37.71 4.67 -9.65
CA ASP A 320 38.61 5.85 -9.61
C ASP A 320 39.10 6.07 -8.17
N ASP A 321 40.39 6.34 -7.99
CA ASP A 321 41.05 6.51 -6.68
C ASP A 321 40.72 7.84 -5.98
N LYS A 322 39.81 8.63 -6.55
CA LYS A 322 39.29 9.84 -5.92
C LYS A 322 38.54 9.55 -4.61
N PRO A 323 38.62 10.45 -3.61
CA PRO A 323 37.85 10.33 -2.37
C PRO A 323 36.35 10.47 -2.67
N SER A 324 35.53 9.71 -1.93
CA SER A 324 34.08 9.75 -2.08
C SER A 324 33.51 11.08 -1.55
N ILE A 325 32.81 11.81 -2.41
CA ILE A 325 32.10 13.04 -2.05
C ILE A 325 30.68 12.68 -1.60
N ASP A 326 30.18 13.28 -0.51
CA ASP A 326 28.81 13.08 -0.05
C ASP A 326 27.82 13.91 -0.89
N VAL A 327 27.35 13.30 -1.98
CA VAL A 327 26.39 13.90 -2.90
C VAL A 327 24.98 13.91 -2.30
N LEU A 328 24.65 12.93 -1.45
CA LEU A 328 23.34 12.83 -0.80
C LEU A 328 23.07 14.03 0.12
N ALA A 329 24.06 14.44 0.92
CA ALA A 329 23.96 15.63 1.77
C ALA A 329 23.73 16.91 0.95
N ARG A 330 24.38 17.04 -0.22
CA ARG A 330 24.18 18.15 -1.14
C ARG A 330 22.75 18.19 -1.68
N ILE A 331 22.24 17.06 -2.18
CA ILE A 331 20.84 16.91 -2.65
C ILE A 331 19.85 17.26 -1.53
N TRP A 332 20.14 16.84 -0.30
CA TRP A 332 19.30 17.13 0.85
C TRP A 332 19.25 18.63 1.14
N LYS A 333 20.39 19.32 1.12
CA LYS A 333 20.48 20.77 1.34
C LYS A 333 19.68 21.53 0.28
N GLU A 334 19.86 21.18 -1.00
CA GLU A 334 19.12 21.79 -2.12
C GLU A 334 17.59 21.62 -1.97
N ARG A 335 17.13 20.43 -1.58
CA ARG A 335 15.69 20.15 -1.40
C ARG A 335 15.10 20.89 -0.20
N LYS A 336 15.84 21.05 0.90
CA LYS A 336 15.40 21.85 2.05
C LYS A 336 15.29 23.33 1.70
N VAL A 337 16.27 23.88 0.99
CA VAL A 337 16.27 25.29 0.54
C VAL A 337 15.07 25.56 -0.38
N LYS A 338 14.79 24.67 -1.35
CA LYS A 338 13.62 24.80 -2.24
C LYS A 338 12.27 24.65 -1.53
N LYS A 339 12.20 23.91 -0.43
CA LYS A 339 10.96 23.76 0.37
C LYS A 339 10.66 25.02 1.21
N PHE A 340 11.68 25.83 1.48
CA PHE A 340 11.54 27.10 2.21
C PHE A 340 11.24 28.29 1.28
N SER A 341 11.57 28.19 -0.02
CA SER A 341 11.47 29.30 -0.98
C SER A 341 10.23 29.29 -1.90
N SER A 342 9.09 28.74 -1.49
CA SER A 342 7.89 28.72 -2.35
C SER A 342 7.13 30.07 -2.34
N TRP A 343 7.57 31.01 -3.20
CA TRP A 343 6.85 31.99 -4.08
C TRP A 343 7.79 33.18 -4.40
N PRO A 344 7.79 33.79 -5.61
CA PRO A 344 6.70 33.87 -6.58
C PRO A 344 7.01 33.37 -8.01
N ASN A 345 5.94 33.37 -8.79
CA ASN A 345 5.77 33.06 -10.20
C ASN A 345 6.75 33.82 -11.11
N HIS A 346 7.66 33.13 -11.77
CA HIS A 346 8.00 33.41 -13.17
C HIS A 346 8.54 32.12 -13.79
N ILE A 347 7.91 31.71 -14.89
CA ILE A 347 8.39 30.65 -15.77
C ILE A 347 9.70 31.16 -16.37
N HIS A 348 10.83 30.76 -15.79
CA HIS A 348 12.11 30.84 -16.47
C HIS A 348 12.44 29.47 -17.04
N SER A 349 12.48 29.43 -18.37
CA SER A 349 13.12 28.38 -19.16
C SER A 349 14.50 28.10 -18.60
N TYR A 350 14.72 26.87 -18.14
CA TYR A 350 16.04 26.43 -17.74
C TYR A 350 16.92 26.31 -18.99
N ASN A 351 17.80 27.29 -19.21
CA ASN A 351 18.98 27.09 -20.05
C ASN A 351 20.00 26.32 -19.20
N SER A 352 20.37 25.15 -19.70
CA SER A 352 21.19 24.12 -19.04
C SER A 352 22.67 24.49 -18.87
N THR A 353 23.04 25.76 -18.79
CA THR A 353 24.43 26.24 -18.86
C THR A 353 24.92 26.99 -17.62
N GLU A 354 24.08 27.30 -16.63
CA GLU A 354 24.54 27.96 -15.39
C GLU A 354 24.90 26.97 -14.26
N LEU A 355 25.78 26.02 -14.55
CA LEU A 355 26.65 25.41 -13.53
C LEU A 355 28.10 25.63 -13.93
N ILE A 356 28.43 26.90 -14.14
CA ILE A 356 29.82 27.35 -14.26
C ILE A 356 30.45 27.26 -12.86
N ILE A 357 31.49 26.45 -12.82
CA ILE A 357 32.47 26.32 -11.76
C ILE A 357 33.05 27.71 -11.46
N ASN A 358 32.67 28.30 -10.32
CA ASN A 358 33.54 29.27 -9.65
C ASN A 358 34.39 28.50 -8.65
N ASN A 359 35.52 28.00 -9.14
CA ASN A 359 36.67 27.68 -8.29
C ASN A 359 37.19 29.01 -7.76
N ASN A 360 36.69 29.47 -6.60
CA ASN A 360 37.41 30.44 -5.74
C ASN A 360 36.89 30.56 -4.30
N ASP A 361 35.90 29.77 -3.86
CA ASP A 361 35.49 29.78 -2.45
C ASP A 361 36.13 28.63 -1.66
N THR A 362 37.32 28.90 -1.13
CA THR A 362 38.03 28.09 -0.12
C THR A 362 37.33 28.09 1.26
N GLN A 363 36.02 28.34 1.33
CA GLN A 363 35.25 28.44 2.58
C GLN A 363 33.97 27.58 2.65
N THR A 364 33.81 26.56 1.80
CA THR A 364 32.70 25.59 1.95
C THR A 364 33.15 24.20 2.43
N THR A 365 34.23 24.16 3.20
CA THR A 365 34.62 22.97 3.96
C THR A 365 33.77 22.84 5.23
N ASN A 366 33.19 21.65 5.41
CA ASN A 366 32.80 21.07 6.70
C ASN A 366 31.51 21.56 7.36
N ALA A 367 30.37 21.38 6.69
CA ALA A 367 29.09 21.18 7.39
C ALA A 367 28.76 19.67 7.38
N TYR A 368 29.37 18.91 8.29
CA TYR A 368 29.03 17.50 8.50
C TYR A 368 27.65 17.41 9.14
N LEU A 369 26.66 16.89 8.42
CA LEU A 369 25.39 16.53 9.03
C LEU A 369 25.59 15.30 9.92
N SER A 370 25.18 15.39 11.19
CA SER A 370 25.21 14.24 12.11
C SER A 370 24.30 13.14 11.57
N SER A 371 24.77 11.89 11.62
CA SER A 371 24.00 10.72 11.16
C SER A 371 22.61 10.67 11.81
N SER A 372 22.49 11.12 13.06
CA SER A 372 21.24 11.25 13.83
C SER A 372 20.19 12.16 13.18
N GLU A 373 20.57 13.26 12.54
CA GLU A 373 19.61 14.18 11.89
C GLU A 373 19.05 13.65 10.56
N LEU A 374 19.83 12.84 9.85
CA LEU A 374 19.35 12.12 8.66
C LEU A 374 18.38 11.01 9.07
N LEU A 375 18.68 10.31 10.16
CA LEU A 375 17.91 9.19 10.68
C LEU A 375 16.58 9.59 11.29
N ALA A 376 16.51 10.75 11.96
CA ALA A 376 15.26 11.29 12.47
C ALA A 376 14.19 11.51 11.38
N ASN A 377 14.59 11.65 10.11
CA ASN A 377 13.65 11.79 8.98
C ASN A 377 13.27 10.47 8.29
N PHE A 378 13.94 9.36 8.60
CA PHE A 378 13.67 8.06 7.96
C PHE A 378 12.57 7.23 8.67
N GLY A 379 11.90 7.81 9.66
CA GLY A 379 10.88 7.12 10.47
C GLY A 379 11.50 6.28 11.58
N SER A 380 10.71 5.95 12.61
CA SER A 380 11.15 5.14 13.74
C SER A 380 11.48 3.71 13.30
N VAL A 381 12.70 3.27 13.61
CA VAL A 381 13.16 1.89 13.47
C VAL A 381 12.34 0.99 14.42
N PRO A 382 11.85 -0.20 13.99
CA PRO A 382 11.30 -1.17 14.93
C PRO A 382 12.43 -1.85 15.71
N ASN A 383 12.41 -1.71 17.04
CA ASN A 383 13.23 -2.43 18.04
C ASN A 383 14.70 -2.68 17.68
N GLN A 384 15.55 -1.68 17.93
CA GLN A 384 16.91 -1.82 18.51
C GLN A 384 17.51 -0.43 18.73
N ASP A 385 18.45 -0.34 19.66
CA ASP A 385 19.09 0.90 20.13
C ASP A 385 19.48 1.84 18.98
N SER A 386 19.08 3.09 19.13
CA SER A 386 19.14 4.19 18.16
C SER A 386 20.56 4.62 17.74
N ASN A 387 21.57 3.80 17.99
CA ASN A 387 22.97 4.09 17.70
C ASN A 387 23.56 3.24 16.57
N SER A 388 22.99 2.10 16.17
CA SER A 388 23.67 1.17 15.25
C SER A 388 23.37 1.36 13.76
N ILE A 389 22.81 2.50 13.38
CA ILE A 389 22.32 2.67 12.00
C ILE A 389 23.46 2.94 10.99
N PHE A 390 24.62 3.38 11.49
CA PHE A 390 25.87 3.50 10.72
C PHE A 390 27.10 3.22 11.60
N VAL A 391 26.92 2.58 12.76
CA VAL A 391 27.92 2.51 13.83
C VAL A 391 28.05 1.07 14.32
N ASN A 392 29.24 0.49 14.18
CA ASN A 392 29.66 -0.63 15.00
C ASN A 392 30.19 -0.05 16.32
N GLN A 393 29.59 -0.40 17.45
CA GLN A 393 29.63 0.38 18.70
C GLN A 393 30.80 0.05 19.64
N ASN A 394 31.87 -0.61 19.17
CA ASN A 394 32.96 -1.06 20.04
C ASN A 394 34.34 -0.45 19.78
N ASN A 395 34.43 0.73 19.15
CA ASN A 395 35.68 1.51 19.16
C ASN A 395 35.38 3.01 19.23
N THR A 396 35.56 3.57 20.42
CA THR A 396 35.55 5.01 20.72
C THR A 396 36.83 5.70 20.25
N ASP A 397 37.33 5.38 19.06
CA ASP A 397 38.41 6.11 18.41
C ASP A 397 38.13 6.11 16.90
N ASN A 398 37.77 7.29 16.39
CA ASN A 398 37.63 7.61 14.98
C ASN A 398 36.60 6.80 14.16
N GLN A 399 35.39 7.34 13.99
CA GLN A 399 34.56 7.04 12.81
C GLN A 399 35.16 7.68 11.57
N PHE A 400 36.30 7.13 11.19
CA PHE A 400 36.89 7.23 9.90
C PHE A 400 36.03 6.40 8.92
N TYR A 401 35.30 7.07 8.00
CA TYR A 401 35.44 6.69 6.58
C TYR A 401 36.87 7.08 6.15
N GLY A 402 37.86 6.62 6.90
CA GLY A 402 39.25 6.99 6.77
C GLY A 402 39.95 5.94 5.95
N ASP A 403 41.22 6.23 5.72
CA ASP A 403 42.15 5.53 4.86
C ASP A 403 42.44 4.06 5.20
N HIS A 404 41.53 3.34 5.87
CA HIS A 404 41.56 1.88 5.92
C HIS A 404 41.16 1.31 4.56
N ARG A 405 42.15 1.26 3.66
CA ARG A 405 42.13 0.67 2.31
C ARG A 405 41.72 -0.81 2.24
N SER A 406 41.42 -1.48 3.36
CA SER A 406 41.21 -2.94 3.42
C SER A 406 39.85 -3.44 2.95
N SER A 407 38.83 -2.58 2.84
CA SER A 407 37.46 -2.94 2.42
C SER A 407 37.07 -2.41 1.04
N ARG A 408 38.00 -1.74 0.34
CA ARG A 408 37.82 -1.26 -1.03
C ARG A 408 38.24 -2.36 -2.00
N LEU A 409 37.38 -2.65 -2.99
CA LEU A 409 37.70 -3.56 -4.09
C LEU A 409 39.06 -3.19 -4.69
N THR A 410 39.96 -4.17 -4.79
CA THR A 410 41.22 -3.96 -5.52
C THR A 410 40.95 -3.81 -7.02
N SER A 411 41.85 -3.16 -7.74
CA SER A 411 41.75 -3.05 -9.20
C SER A 411 41.68 -4.43 -9.89
N GLN A 412 42.40 -5.41 -9.34
CA GLN A 412 42.38 -6.79 -9.80
C GLN A 412 41.02 -7.46 -9.56
N GLU A 413 40.41 -7.27 -8.38
CA GLU A 413 39.07 -7.77 -8.09
C GLU A 413 38.01 -7.11 -8.98
N TYR A 414 38.09 -5.81 -9.20
CA TYR A 414 37.19 -5.09 -10.10
C TYR A 414 37.25 -5.65 -11.52
N VAL A 415 38.45 -5.84 -12.08
CA VAL A 415 38.65 -6.47 -13.40
C VAL A 415 38.13 -7.92 -13.41
N SER A 416 38.30 -8.66 -12.31
CA SER A 416 37.80 -10.03 -12.21
C SER A 416 36.27 -10.10 -12.21
N ILE A 417 35.59 -9.15 -11.56
CA ILE A 417 34.12 -9.03 -11.57
C ILE A 417 33.64 -8.75 -12.99
N ILE A 418 34.31 -7.85 -13.71
CA ILE A 418 33.96 -7.51 -15.10
C ILE A 418 34.12 -8.72 -16.02
N ARG A 419 35.23 -9.45 -15.87
CA ARG A 419 35.45 -10.69 -16.61
C ARG A 419 34.36 -11.72 -16.31
N GLU A 420 33.90 -11.80 -15.07
CA GLU A 420 32.82 -12.71 -14.69
C GLU A 420 31.47 -12.27 -15.27
N ILE A 421 31.15 -10.98 -15.27
CA ILE A 421 29.95 -10.44 -15.92
C ILE A 421 29.95 -10.73 -17.43
N LEU A 422 31.10 -10.54 -18.08
CA LEU A 422 31.30 -10.88 -19.49
C LEU A 422 31.05 -12.37 -19.76
N ASN A 423 31.56 -13.25 -18.90
CA ASN A 423 31.33 -14.69 -19.00
C ASN A 423 29.87 -15.09 -18.77
N MET A 424 29.07 -14.26 -18.10
CA MET A 424 27.63 -14.49 -17.91
C MET A 424 26.78 -14.02 -19.10
N GLU A 425 27.39 -13.50 -20.17
CA GLU A 425 26.71 -12.96 -21.36
C GLU A 425 25.69 -11.85 -21.03
N VAL A 426 25.88 -11.15 -19.91
CA VAL A 426 25.02 -10.04 -19.51
C VAL A 426 25.55 -8.74 -20.10
N THR A 427 24.66 -7.90 -20.63
CA THR A 427 25.05 -6.57 -21.11
C THR A 427 25.54 -5.75 -19.92
N TYR A 428 26.64 -5.03 -20.05
CA TYR A 428 27.16 -4.18 -18.97
C TYR A 428 27.39 -2.76 -19.45
N LEU A 429 27.26 -1.81 -18.52
CA LEU A 429 27.44 -0.40 -18.79
C LEU A 429 28.35 0.23 -17.73
N PHE A 430 29.46 0.80 -18.18
CA PHE A 430 30.37 1.56 -17.32
C PHE A 430 29.99 3.03 -17.32
N LEU A 431 29.83 3.60 -16.13
CA LEU A 431 29.60 5.03 -15.97
C LEU A 431 30.71 5.63 -15.12
N ASN A 432 31.53 6.45 -15.78
CA ASN A 432 32.34 7.45 -15.11
C ASN A 432 31.48 8.71 -14.93
N ILE A 433 31.54 9.35 -13.77
CA ILE A 433 30.84 10.62 -13.51
C ILE A 433 31.23 11.69 -14.54
N CYS A 434 32.44 11.65 -15.11
CA CYS A 434 32.84 12.51 -16.23
C CYS A 434 32.19 12.13 -17.58
N PHE A 435 31.85 10.85 -17.81
CA PHE A 435 31.20 10.40 -19.06
C PHE A 435 29.69 10.70 -19.06
N ILE A 436 29.09 10.85 -17.87
CA ILE A 436 27.70 11.31 -17.70
C ILE A 436 27.50 12.72 -18.27
N PHE A 437 28.52 13.60 -18.19
CA PHE A 437 28.48 14.92 -18.80
C PHE A 437 28.47 14.84 -20.33
N PHE A 438 29.26 13.94 -20.91
CA PHE A 438 29.38 13.79 -22.37
C PHE A 438 28.11 13.22 -23.03
N LEU A 439 27.43 12.26 -22.38
CA LEU A 439 26.18 11.68 -22.90
C LEU A 439 24.97 12.62 -22.81
N ASN A 440 24.95 13.53 -21.82
CA ASN A 440 23.88 14.51 -21.69
C ASN A 440 23.97 15.62 -22.76
N GLU A 441 25.20 15.97 -23.17
CA GLU A 441 25.47 16.87 -24.30
C GLU A 441 25.10 16.24 -25.66
N PHE A 442 25.37 14.93 -25.83
CA PHE A 442 25.06 14.22 -27.07
C PHE A 442 23.54 14.01 -27.27
N TYR A 443 22.80 13.70 -26.20
CA TYR A 443 21.35 13.52 -26.29
C TYR A 443 20.57 14.84 -26.44
N THR A 444 21.11 15.97 -25.96
CA THR A 444 20.47 17.29 -26.15
C THR A 444 20.73 17.86 -27.55
N THR A 445 21.85 17.51 -28.18
CA THR A 445 22.16 17.96 -29.54
C THR A 445 21.38 17.19 -30.62
N GLU A 446 21.11 15.89 -30.46
CA GLU A 446 20.29 15.11 -31.43
C GLU A 446 18.78 15.36 -31.35
N LEU A 447 18.25 15.93 -30.26
CA LEU A 447 16.84 16.35 -30.19
C LEU A 447 16.58 17.75 -30.76
N SER A 448 17.65 18.47 -31.16
CA SER A 448 17.60 19.82 -31.75
C SER A 448 17.91 19.86 -33.26
N LYS A 449 18.11 18.69 -33.88
CA LYS A 449 18.13 18.48 -35.33
C LYS A 449 17.02 17.51 -35.70
#